data_AF-A0A934INM4-F1
#
_entry.id   AF-A0A934INM4-F1
#
_cell.length_a   1.000
_cell.length_b   1.000
_cell.length_c   1.000
_cell.angle_alpha   90.00
_cell.angle_beta   90.00
_cell.angle_gamma   90.00
#
_symmetry.space_group_name_H-M   'P 1'
#
loop_
_entity.id
_entity.type
_entity.pdbx_description
1 polymer ?
#
loop_
_entity_poly.entity_id
_entity_poly.type
_entity_poly.pdbx_seq_one_letter_code
_entity_poly.pdbx_strand_id
1 'polypeptide(L)'
;MARLPLRPAASALLLALAATQPAAAQDQTPPAASGDYLKTAGNFLKNCDARADTTGTRPDVNYICLAFVAGLIEGYTTASIANGNDRPYCLPRPVTLVEMMDMMAAAIERGAPADLPTATVFHFILAETFPCDPAPATAPTAAPKTPAETPAETPAETPADAGKTSGD
;
A
#
# COMPACT_ATOMS: atom_id res chain seq x y z
N MET A 1 -45.90 -43.30 14.42
CA MET A 1 -44.51 -43.76 14.29
C MET A 1 -44.29 -44.27 12.87
N ALA A 2 -43.39 -43.64 12.10
CA ALA A 2 -42.60 -44.17 10.96
C ALA A 2 -41.91 -42.95 10.30
N ARG A 3 -40.71 -42.55 10.76
CA ARG A 3 -39.38 -42.84 10.20
C ARG A 3 -39.17 -42.30 8.76
N LEU A 4 -38.42 -41.18 8.65
CA LEU A 4 -37.65 -40.81 7.46
C LEU A 4 -36.46 -41.78 7.27
N PRO A 5 -35.91 -41.92 6.04
CA PRO A 5 -34.55 -41.36 5.82
C PRO A 5 -34.21 -40.89 4.38
N LEU A 6 -33.34 -39.86 4.32
CA LEU A 6 -32.13 -39.61 3.46
C LEU A 6 -32.21 -39.88 1.92
N ARG A 7 -31.65 -39.10 0.97
CA ARG A 7 -30.60 -38.04 0.88
C ARG A 7 -30.44 -37.67 -0.64
N PRO A 8 -29.31 -37.09 -1.10
CA PRO A 8 -28.77 -35.71 -1.13
C PRO A 8 -29.04 -35.07 -2.54
N ALA A 9 -28.64 -33.86 -2.97
CA ALA A 9 -27.40 -33.11 -2.87
C ALA A 9 -27.74 -31.63 -3.18
N ALA A 10 -27.39 -30.71 -2.31
CA ALA A 10 -26.23 -29.84 -2.52
C ALA A 10 -26.14 -29.27 -3.95
N SER A 11 -26.78 -28.13 -4.16
CA SER A 11 -26.33 -27.15 -5.14
C SER A 11 -26.41 -25.79 -4.49
N ALA A 12 -25.42 -25.55 -3.62
CA ALA A 12 -25.01 -24.20 -3.28
C ALA A 12 -24.28 -23.65 -4.52
N LEU A 13 -24.95 -22.85 -5.33
CA LEU A 13 -24.29 -21.86 -6.17
C LEU A 13 -24.50 -20.50 -5.52
N LEU A 14 -23.57 -20.15 -4.63
CA LEU A 14 -23.33 -18.80 -4.16
C LEU A 14 -22.78 -17.98 -5.34
N LEU A 15 -23.66 -17.33 -6.10
CA LEU A 15 -23.30 -16.16 -6.89
C LEU A 15 -23.81 -14.92 -6.15
N ALA A 16 -23.17 -14.58 -5.05
CA ALA A 16 -23.23 -13.22 -4.51
C ALA A 16 -22.38 -12.35 -5.43
N LEU A 17 -22.99 -11.90 -6.53
CA LEU A 17 -22.46 -10.85 -7.37
C LEU A 17 -22.17 -9.62 -6.49
N ALA A 18 -20.99 -9.06 -6.70
CA ALA A 18 -20.51 -7.83 -6.11
C ALA A 18 -21.60 -6.75 -6.08
N ALA A 19 -22.22 -6.55 -4.92
CA ALA A 19 -22.73 -5.24 -4.57
C ALA A 19 -21.52 -4.40 -4.16
N THR A 20 -20.82 -3.88 -5.16
CA THR A 20 -20.05 -2.65 -5.03
C THR A 20 -21.02 -1.60 -4.50
N GLN A 21 -21.05 -1.43 -3.18
CA GLN A 21 -21.64 -0.23 -2.62
C GLN A 21 -20.84 0.91 -3.26
N PRO A 22 -21.46 1.86 -3.96
CA PRO A 22 -20.79 3.13 -4.13
C PRO A 22 -20.55 3.57 -2.68
N ALA A 23 -19.28 3.63 -2.27
CA ALA A 23 -18.95 4.47 -1.16
C ALA A 23 -19.63 5.78 -1.50
N ALA A 24 -20.68 6.13 -0.75
CA ALA A 24 -21.13 7.49 -0.73
C ALA A 24 -19.88 8.23 -0.30
N ALA A 25 -19.17 8.79 -1.29
CA ALA A 25 -18.23 9.85 -1.09
C ALA A 25 -19.03 10.80 -0.21
N GLN A 26 -18.72 10.80 1.09
CA GLN A 26 -19.10 11.87 1.95
C GLN A 26 -18.39 13.04 1.29
N ASP A 27 -19.15 13.74 0.46
CA ASP A 27 -18.77 14.97 -0.21
C ASP A 27 -18.71 16.05 0.87
N GLN A 28 -17.83 15.82 1.84
CA GLN A 28 -17.26 16.86 2.66
C GLN A 28 -16.20 17.47 1.77
N THR A 29 -16.65 18.22 0.76
CA THR A 29 -15.79 19.22 0.14
C THR A 29 -15.26 20.04 1.32
N PRO A 30 -13.96 19.97 1.64
CA PRO A 30 -13.40 20.73 2.74
C PRO A 30 -13.76 22.19 2.45
N PRO A 31 -14.34 22.96 3.39
CA PRO A 31 -14.71 24.34 3.12
C PRO A 31 -13.48 25.04 2.54
N ALA A 32 -13.63 25.77 1.43
CA ALA A 32 -12.52 26.32 0.64
C ALA A 32 -11.61 27.32 1.41
N ALA A 33 -11.91 27.61 2.68
CA ALA A 33 -11.03 28.27 3.65
C ALA A 33 -10.00 27.33 4.34
N SER A 34 -10.11 26.03 4.11
CA SER A 34 -9.18 24.97 4.58
C SER A 34 -7.82 25.01 3.90
N GLY A 35 -7.68 25.85 2.87
CA GLY A 35 -6.47 26.02 2.08
C GLY A 35 -5.23 26.35 2.90
N ASP A 36 -5.32 27.01 4.06
CA ASP A 36 -4.13 27.34 4.87
C ASP A 36 -4.16 26.77 6.30
N TYR A 37 -5.28 26.17 6.70
CA TYR A 37 -5.55 25.88 8.12
C TYR A 37 -4.56 24.89 8.75
N LEU A 38 -4.02 23.94 7.98
CA LEU A 38 -3.03 22.96 8.42
C LEU A 38 -1.82 22.85 7.50
N LYS A 39 -1.71 23.71 6.48
CA LYS A 39 -0.67 23.60 5.45
C LYS A 39 0.73 23.93 5.95
N THR A 40 0.85 24.78 6.97
CA THR A 40 2.13 25.17 7.55
C THR A 40 2.32 24.54 8.92
N ALA A 41 3.58 24.30 9.29
CA ALA A 41 3.99 23.76 10.58
C ALA A 41 3.39 24.52 11.76
N GLY A 42 3.44 25.86 11.74
CA GLY A 42 2.90 26.70 12.80
C GLY A 42 1.37 26.55 12.92
N ASN A 43 0.66 26.49 11.79
CA ASN A 43 -0.79 26.30 11.80
C ASN A 43 -1.17 24.88 12.24
N PHE A 44 -0.39 23.87 11.86
CA PHE A 44 -0.57 22.51 12.37
C PHE A 44 -0.41 22.48 13.89
N LEU A 45 0.70 22.99 14.43
CA LEU A 45 0.95 22.98 15.87
C LEU A 45 -0.16 23.71 16.65
N LYS A 46 -0.59 24.87 16.16
CA LYS A 46 -1.65 25.66 16.80
C LYS A 46 -2.99 24.91 16.91
N ASN A 47 -3.32 24.08 15.93
CA ASN A 47 -4.66 23.48 15.79
C ASN A 47 -4.71 21.98 16.11
N CYS A 48 -3.57 21.31 16.08
CA CYS A 48 -3.45 19.85 16.14
C CYS A 48 -2.49 19.35 17.21
N ASP A 49 -1.98 20.21 18.10
CA ASP A 49 -1.24 19.72 19.27
C ASP A 49 -2.19 18.95 20.20
N ALA A 50 -2.03 17.62 20.20
CA ALA A 50 -2.83 16.69 21.00
C ALA A 50 -2.02 16.05 22.15
N ARG A 51 -0.84 16.60 22.44
CA ARG A 51 0.04 16.08 23.49
C ARG A 51 -0.59 16.28 24.87
N ALA A 52 -0.20 15.39 25.79
CA ALA A 52 -0.61 15.50 27.17
C ALA A 52 0.03 16.74 27.81
N ASP A 53 -0.74 17.46 28.63
CA ASP A 53 -0.22 18.52 29.48
C ASP A 53 0.63 17.96 30.64
N THR A 54 1.09 18.83 31.53
CA THR A 54 1.90 18.44 32.69
C THR A 54 1.17 17.54 33.70
N THR A 55 -0.16 17.45 33.60
CA THR A 55 -0.99 16.56 34.42
C THR A 55 -1.20 15.18 33.77
N GLY A 56 -0.73 15.00 32.53
CA GLY A 56 -0.98 13.79 31.74
C GLY A 56 -2.31 13.82 30.98
N THR A 57 -3.06 14.92 31.07
CA THR A 57 -4.37 15.06 30.41
C THR A 57 -4.15 15.50 28.97
N ARG A 58 -4.76 14.78 28.02
CA ARG A 58 -4.77 15.15 26.60
C ARG A 58 -6.02 15.96 26.28
N PRO A 59 -5.93 16.94 25.36
CA PRO A 59 -7.11 17.59 24.82
C PRO A 59 -7.96 16.59 24.02
N ASP A 60 -9.23 16.94 23.81
CA ASP A 60 -10.12 16.14 22.97
C ASP A 60 -9.56 15.99 21.56
N VAL A 61 -9.73 14.80 21.01
CA VAL A 61 -9.18 14.43 19.70
C VAL A 61 -9.88 15.23 18.60
N ASN A 62 -9.10 16.04 17.89
CA ASN A 62 -9.59 16.78 16.72
C ASN A 62 -9.60 15.87 15.48
N TYR A 63 -10.80 15.43 15.06
CA TYR A 63 -10.98 14.55 13.89
C TYR A 63 -10.46 15.15 12.57
N ILE A 64 -10.46 16.48 12.42
CA ILE A 64 -9.90 17.14 11.23
C ILE A 64 -8.38 16.92 11.18
N CYS A 65 -7.70 17.02 12.33
CA CYS A 65 -6.27 16.77 12.42
C CYS A 65 -5.92 15.31 12.14
N LEU A 66 -6.71 14.36 12.66
CA LEU A 66 -6.53 12.94 12.37
C LEU A 66 -6.69 12.64 10.89
N ALA A 67 -7.76 13.15 10.26
CA ALA A 67 -8.01 12.96 8.83
C ALA A 67 -6.89 13.58 7.98
N PHE A 68 -6.39 14.75 8.37
CA PHE A 68 -5.28 15.40 7.69
C PHE A 68 -3.99 14.57 7.75
N VAL A 69 -3.62 14.05 8.94
CA VAL A 69 -2.44 13.19 9.09
C VAL A 69 -2.60 11.86 8.34
N ALA A 70 -3.80 11.27 8.35
CA ALA A 70 -4.09 10.09 7.55
C ALA A 70 -3.89 10.35 6.05
N GLY A 71 -4.36 11.50 5.55
CA GLY A 71 -4.14 11.93 4.17
C GLY A 71 -2.67 12.19 3.83
N LEU A 72 -1.87 12.71 4.77
CA LEU A 72 -0.42 12.85 4.59
C LEU A 72 0.27 11.48 4.45
N ILE A 73 -0.10 10.52 5.30
CA ILE A 73 0.42 9.15 5.23
C ILE A 73 0.09 8.53 3.86
N GLU A 74 -1.19 8.53 3.47
CA GLU A 74 -1.64 7.95 2.21
C GLU A 74 -1.01 8.63 0.99
N GLY A 75 -0.98 9.96 0.99
CA GLY A 75 -0.40 10.75 -0.10
C GLY A 75 1.11 10.51 -0.23
N TYR A 76 1.83 10.48 0.89
CA TYR A 76 3.27 10.19 0.89
C TYR A 76 3.55 8.77 0.40
N THR A 77 2.86 7.76 0.92
CA THR A 77 3.01 6.37 0.50
C THR A 77 2.69 6.20 -0.99
N THR A 78 1.58 6.77 -1.47
CA THR A 78 1.18 6.69 -2.88
C THR A 78 2.23 7.34 -3.79
N ALA A 79 2.71 8.53 -3.42
CA ALA A 79 3.75 9.22 -4.17
C ALA A 79 5.07 8.43 -4.18
N SER A 80 5.47 7.84 -3.06
CA SER A 80 6.68 7.02 -2.99
C SER A 80 6.61 5.77 -3.86
N ILE A 81 5.48 5.05 -3.82
CA ILE A 81 5.27 3.86 -4.66
C ILE A 81 5.28 4.25 -6.14
N ALA A 82 4.64 5.36 -6.51
CA ALA A 82 4.67 5.87 -7.88
C ALA A 82 6.10 6.19 -8.38
N ASN A 83 7.04 6.44 -7.48
CA ASN A 83 8.46 6.67 -7.76
C ASN A 83 9.34 5.41 -7.58
N GLY A 84 8.75 4.22 -7.45
CA GLY A 84 9.46 2.95 -7.33
C GLY A 84 10.01 2.66 -5.94
N ASN A 85 9.56 3.39 -4.90
CA ASN A 85 9.89 3.10 -3.52
C ASN A 85 8.71 2.46 -2.79
N ASP A 86 8.70 1.12 -2.75
CA ASP A 86 7.64 0.33 -2.11
C ASP A 86 7.68 0.37 -0.56
N ARG A 87 8.77 0.89 0.02
CA ARG A 87 8.98 0.96 1.47
C ARG A 87 9.57 2.32 1.85
N PRO A 88 8.77 3.40 1.79
CA PRO A 88 9.30 4.75 1.99
C PRO A 88 9.78 5.06 3.40
N TYR A 89 9.34 4.30 4.40
CA TYR A 89 9.73 4.45 5.80
C TYR A 89 9.48 3.14 6.56
N CYS A 90 10.23 2.94 7.65
CA CYS A 90 10.16 1.75 8.48
C CYS A 90 9.96 2.12 9.95
N LEU A 91 8.70 2.14 10.38
CA LEU A 91 8.38 2.37 11.79
C LEU A 91 8.77 1.14 12.63
N PRO A 92 9.40 1.32 13.81
CA PRO A 92 9.84 0.21 14.65
C PRO A 92 8.68 -0.58 15.28
N ARG A 93 7.49 0.02 15.31
CA ARG A 93 6.24 -0.56 15.79
C ARG A 93 5.07 0.10 15.07
N PRO A 94 3.85 -0.46 15.14
CA PRO A 94 2.65 0.27 14.76
C PRO A 94 2.56 1.59 15.55
N VAL A 95 2.36 2.69 14.81
CA VAL A 95 2.18 4.04 15.34
C VAL A 95 0.76 4.49 15.02
N THR A 96 0.05 4.99 16.02
CA THR A 96 -1.30 5.54 15.85
C THR A 96 -1.25 6.93 15.23
N LEU A 97 -2.38 7.39 14.66
CA LEU A 97 -2.47 8.75 14.13
C LEU A 97 -2.20 9.83 15.19
N VAL A 98 -2.62 9.61 16.44
CA VAL A 98 -2.34 10.52 17.57
C VAL A 98 -0.85 10.57 17.86
N GLU A 99 -0.15 9.44 17.87
CA GLU A 99 1.30 9.42 18.06
C GLU A 99 2.04 10.07 16.89
N MET A 100 1.52 9.95 15.66
CA MET A 100 2.06 10.67 14.51
C MET A 100 1.89 12.18 14.66
N MET A 101 0.73 12.64 15.15
CA MET A 101 0.51 14.05 15.49
C MET A 101 1.48 14.53 16.58
N ASP A 102 1.69 13.73 17.63
CA ASP A 102 2.65 14.05 18.69
C ASP A 102 4.08 14.18 18.14
N MET A 103 4.50 13.29 17.24
CA MET A 103 5.81 13.35 16.58
C MET A 103 5.94 14.59 15.69
N MET A 104 4.88 14.96 14.97
CA MET A 104 4.85 16.19 14.18
C MET A 104 4.97 17.43 15.08
N ALA A 105 4.17 17.52 16.14
CA ALA A 105 4.26 18.63 17.09
C ALA A 105 5.67 18.73 17.70
N ALA A 106 6.25 17.60 18.10
CA ALA A 106 7.62 17.55 18.63
C ALA A 106 8.67 17.96 17.60
N ALA A 107 8.54 17.56 16.33
CA ALA A 107 9.46 17.97 15.27
C ALA A 107 9.39 19.49 15.02
N ILE A 108 8.18 20.06 15.06
CA ILE A 108 7.96 21.49 14.85
C ILE A 108 8.61 22.30 15.98
N GLU A 109 8.37 21.92 17.24
CA GLU A 109 8.96 22.60 18.39
C GLU A 109 10.48 22.50 18.46
N ARG A 110 11.08 21.42 17.94
CA ARG A 110 12.53 21.24 17.90
C ARG A 110 13.22 22.14 16.87
N GLY A 111 12.47 22.90 16.07
CA GLY A 111 13.02 23.95 15.21
C GLY A 111 12.58 23.90 13.75
N ALA A 112 11.49 23.21 13.40
CA ALA A 112 10.94 23.36 12.06
C ALA A 112 10.40 24.81 11.91
N PRO A 113 10.76 25.55 10.84
CA PRO A 113 10.23 26.89 10.60
C PRO A 113 8.70 26.86 10.56
N ALA A 114 8.05 27.85 11.18
CA ALA A 114 6.60 27.87 11.31
C ALA A 114 5.87 27.97 9.94
N ASP A 115 6.53 28.54 8.94
CA ASP A 115 6.06 28.67 7.56
C ASP A 115 6.35 27.43 6.69
N LEU A 116 7.16 26.48 7.20
CA LEU A 116 7.47 25.26 6.48
C LEU A 116 6.18 24.46 6.20
N PRO A 117 6.00 23.90 4.99
CA PRO A 117 4.85 23.08 4.70
C PRO A 117 4.79 21.86 5.64
N THR A 118 3.61 21.58 6.18
CA THR A 118 3.40 20.46 7.11
C THR A 118 3.73 19.11 6.47
N ALA A 119 3.47 18.97 5.15
CA ALA A 119 3.87 17.79 4.39
C ALA A 119 5.41 17.60 4.35
N THR A 120 6.17 18.69 4.34
CA THR A 120 7.64 18.66 4.40
C THR A 120 8.12 18.22 5.78
N VAL A 121 7.51 18.73 6.86
CA VAL A 121 7.80 18.24 8.23
C VAL A 121 7.53 16.75 8.33
N PHE A 122 6.38 16.30 7.81
CA PHE A 122 5.99 14.91 7.81
C PHE A 122 6.97 14.02 7.02
N HIS A 123 7.41 14.48 5.85
CA HIS A 123 8.43 13.80 5.07
C HIS A 123 9.73 13.62 5.88
N PHE A 124 10.23 14.67 6.54
CA PHE A 124 11.43 14.56 7.36
C PHE A 124 11.28 13.56 8.52
N ILE A 125 10.11 13.53 9.17
CA ILE A 125 9.86 12.55 10.23
C ILE A 125 9.97 11.14 9.66
N LEU A 126 9.30 10.84 8.56
CA LEU A 126 9.26 9.48 8.03
C LEU A 126 10.56 9.05 7.35
N ALA A 127 11.10 9.88 6.45
CA ALA A 127 12.24 9.52 5.62
C ALA A 127 13.57 9.59 6.40
N GLU A 128 13.75 10.62 7.23
CA GLU A 128 15.04 10.86 7.91
C GLU A 128 15.10 10.19 9.28
N THR A 129 13.98 10.13 10.01
CA THR A 129 13.97 9.53 11.37
C THR A 129 13.74 8.02 11.33
N PHE A 130 13.02 7.53 10.31
CA PHE A 130 12.64 6.12 10.18
C PHE A 130 13.01 5.55 8.80
N PRO A 131 14.27 5.68 8.35
CA PRO A 131 14.69 5.09 7.08
C PRO A 131 14.53 3.57 7.16
N CYS A 132 14.05 2.97 6.07
CA CYS A 132 14.20 1.55 5.89
C CYS A 132 15.66 1.24 5.55
N ASP A 133 16.23 0.20 6.16
CA ASP A 133 17.50 -0.33 5.69
C ASP A 133 17.37 -0.67 4.20
N PRO A 134 18.35 -0.28 3.37
CA PRO A 134 18.35 -0.71 1.99
C PRO A 134 18.34 -2.23 2.00
N ALA A 135 17.30 -2.83 1.39
CA ALA A 135 17.29 -4.26 1.18
C ALA A 135 18.64 -4.64 0.52
N PRO A 136 19.31 -5.72 0.95
CA PRO A 136 20.45 -6.21 0.19
C PRO A 136 19.97 -6.37 -1.24
N ALA A 137 20.61 -5.66 -2.18
CA ALA A 137 20.21 -5.66 -3.57
C ALA A 137 20.01 -7.11 -3.97
N THR A 138 18.75 -7.50 -4.22
CA THR A 138 18.46 -8.80 -4.81
C THR A 138 19.26 -8.78 -6.10
N ALA A 139 20.33 -9.59 -6.16
CA ALA A 139 21.13 -9.73 -7.35
C ALA A 139 20.18 -9.89 -8.53
N PRO A 140 20.43 -9.22 -9.66
CA PRO A 140 19.50 -9.21 -10.79
C PRO A 140 19.04 -10.63 -11.03
N THR A 141 17.72 -10.83 -10.91
CA THR A 141 17.06 -12.08 -11.25
C THR A 141 17.66 -12.54 -12.56
N ALA A 142 18.41 -13.63 -12.53
CA ALA A 142 19.02 -14.18 -13.72
C ALA A 142 17.94 -14.23 -14.79
N ALA A 143 18.23 -13.60 -15.93
CA ALA A 143 17.34 -13.57 -17.07
C ALA A 143 16.78 -14.99 -17.31
N PRO A 144 15.50 -15.13 -17.72
CA PRO A 144 14.96 -16.42 -18.09
C PRO A 144 15.94 -17.10 -19.03
N LYS A 145 16.43 -18.30 -18.66
CA LYS A 145 17.26 -19.08 -19.57
C LYS A 145 16.41 -19.32 -20.81
N THR A 146 16.74 -18.64 -21.90
CA THR A 146 16.26 -18.98 -23.24
C THR A 146 16.48 -20.49 -23.40
N PRO A 147 15.44 -21.30 -23.66
CA PRO A 147 15.64 -22.69 -24.01
C PRO A 147 16.59 -22.71 -25.21
N ALA A 148 17.75 -23.34 -25.04
CA ALA A 148 18.74 -23.45 -26.09
C ALA A 148 18.08 -24.09 -27.32
N GLU A 149 18.19 -23.40 -28.46
CA GLU A 149 17.97 -23.97 -29.78
C GLU A 149 18.70 -25.30 -29.88
N THR A 150 17.93 -26.37 -30.12
CA THR A 150 18.48 -27.67 -30.49
C THR A 150 19.10 -27.52 -31.88
N PRO A 151 20.40 -27.79 -32.07
CA PRO A 151 20.98 -27.80 -33.41
C PRO A 151 20.33 -28.91 -34.22
N ALA A 152 19.85 -28.55 -35.41
CA ALA A 152 19.22 -29.43 -36.37
C ALA A 152 20.09 -30.66 -36.67
N GLU A 153 19.53 -31.85 -36.41
CA GLU A 153 20.08 -33.10 -36.92
C GLU A 153 19.76 -33.22 -38.42
N THR A 154 20.78 -33.59 -39.19
CA THR A 154 20.78 -33.69 -40.65
C THR A 154 19.83 -34.80 -41.14
N PRO A 155 19.17 -34.68 -42.31
CA PRO A 155 18.18 -35.65 -42.76
C PRO A 155 18.84 -36.99 -43.12
N ALA A 156 18.44 -38.07 -42.43
CA ALA A 156 18.71 -39.43 -42.89
C ALA A 156 17.64 -39.85 -43.91
N GLU A 157 18.13 -40.12 -45.12
CA GLU A 157 17.46 -40.73 -46.25
C GLU A 157 16.60 -41.94 -45.84
N THR A 158 15.31 -41.93 -46.19
CA THR A 158 14.42 -43.10 -46.07
C THR A 158 14.25 -43.73 -47.45
N PRO A 159 14.66 -44.99 -47.67
CA PRO A 159 14.32 -45.71 -48.89
C PRO A 159 12.85 -46.13 -48.86
N ALA A 160 12.21 -46.02 -50.02
CA ALA A 160 10.81 -46.31 -50.28
C ALA A 160 10.45 -47.78 -50.05
N ASP A 161 9.38 -48.02 -49.29
CA ASP A 161 8.63 -49.28 -49.30
C ASP A 161 7.60 -49.23 -50.44
N ALA A 162 7.84 -50.01 -51.49
CA ALA A 162 6.85 -50.30 -52.52
C ALA A 162 6.51 -51.79 -52.43
N GLY A 163 5.33 -52.07 -51.89
CA GLY A 163 4.85 -53.43 -51.71
C GLY A 163 4.51 -54.17 -53.01
N LYS A 164 4.48 -55.51 -52.83
CA LYS A 164 3.60 -56.50 -53.48
C LYS A 164 3.98 -57.02 -54.87
N THR A 165 4.50 -58.25 -54.89
CA THR A 165 3.93 -59.36 -55.68
C THR A 165 4.08 -60.69 -54.91
N SER A 166 2.93 -61.30 -54.59
CA SER A 166 2.82 -62.69 -54.13
C SER A 166 2.68 -63.55 -55.39
N GLY A 167 3.48 -64.59 -55.51
CA GLY A 167 3.29 -65.66 -56.50
C GLY A 167 2.81 -66.93 -55.80
N ASP A 168 1.72 -67.49 -56.32
CA ASP A 168 1.49 -68.92 -56.52
C ASP A 168 0.50 -69.04 -57.69
#